data_AF-A0A938SIE7-F1
#
_entry.id   AF-A0A938SIE7-F1
#
_cell.length_a   1.000
_cell.length_b   1.000
_cell.length_c   1.000
_cell.angle_alpha   90.00
_cell.angle_beta   90.00
_cell.angle_gamma   90.00
#
_symmetry.space_group_name_H-M   'P 1'
#
loop_
_entity.id
_entity.type
_entity.pdbx_description
1 polymer ?
#
loop_
_entity_poly.entity_id
_entity_poly.type
_entity_poly.pdbx_seq_one_letter_code
_entity_poly.pdbx_strand_id
1 'polypeptide(L)'
;VIYGVASLLERGLGIRWLAPGELWTVVPKRRHVAIPLGTYRETPAFAKRVIHITGVHEHDGVKYPHWHFGSADWAMRNRLNRKFEHVGRTQLRDVMAERGLTPLRGGHAMAFWMPNEPFFAAHPEYYRFDGERRKPLRGGGTQLNYSSVETSALIAQRVLDFLERDPVAETVGVDLNDGYGFSLDRQSRQEWFYDERGMPIVSDSVFGFTNRVAEIVSRRFPDVAIGQLAYTRYYHQPPRFPLHPNVGIRFTLYRGSQTHPMCEARNESDAQMRRELQEWRKLTDKLLIYEYLTGYWGQMMFASGVRMIADDIRWYRKMGFEGAMTEYEPGKPAREMLYVYARLLWNPQQDHADIIRDFHGAAYGKGSEKMLTAYEAYRQANERCGYEGSGAYLAAALTQVEGFRERMARLMQEAEGLAEEAAEKARIQRVRNEFAQFMKQGEPLAGCKLSFDEKPSPEQLLSSANVAPNPSF
;
A
#
# COMPACT_ATOMS: atom_id res chain seq x y z
N VAL A 1 6.65 24.18 -9.66
CA VAL A 1 6.60 24.30 -11.14
C VAL A 1 6.10 23.02 -11.79
N ILE A 2 6.73 21.85 -11.56
CA ILE A 2 6.37 20.56 -12.20
C ILE A 2 4.85 20.26 -12.15
N TYR A 3 4.20 20.36 -10.98
CA TYR A 3 2.76 20.11 -10.87
C TYR A 3 1.87 21.14 -11.59
N GLY A 4 2.36 22.37 -11.76
CA GLY A 4 1.67 23.39 -12.56
C GLY A 4 1.68 23.01 -14.04
N VAL A 5 2.80 22.52 -14.55
CA VAL A 5 2.91 21.99 -15.93
C VAL A 5 1.99 20.78 -16.10
N ALA A 6 2.03 19.81 -15.19
CA ALA A 6 1.13 18.65 -15.25
C ALA A 6 -0.36 19.07 -15.23
N SER A 7 -0.72 20.07 -14.41
CA SER A 7 -2.07 20.64 -14.39
C SER A 7 -2.47 21.34 -15.69
N LEU A 8 -1.56 22.09 -16.30
CA LEU A 8 -1.79 22.74 -17.59
C LEU A 8 -2.05 21.71 -18.70
N LEU A 9 -1.24 20.66 -18.76
CA LEU A 9 -1.39 19.57 -19.72
C LEU A 9 -2.71 18.80 -19.50
N GLU A 10 -3.06 18.53 -18.24
CA GLU A 10 -4.30 17.83 -17.90
C GLU A 10 -5.54 18.66 -18.22
N ARG A 11 -5.59 19.93 -17.77
CA ARG A 11 -6.76 20.79 -17.90
C ARG A 11 -6.88 21.44 -19.28
N GLY A 12 -5.78 21.93 -19.81
CA GLY A 12 -5.76 22.62 -21.11
C GLY A 12 -5.78 21.65 -22.29
N LEU A 13 -4.98 20.59 -22.24
CA LEU A 13 -4.83 19.66 -23.37
C LEU A 13 -5.69 18.40 -23.23
N GLY A 14 -6.26 18.14 -22.06
CA GLY A 14 -7.04 16.93 -21.81
C GLY A 14 -6.18 15.68 -21.65
N ILE A 15 -4.87 15.83 -21.42
CA ILE A 15 -3.98 14.68 -21.21
C ILE A 15 -4.38 13.98 -19.90
N ARG A 16 -4.33 12.65 -19.87
CA ARG A 16 -4.58 11.85 -18.67
C ARG A 16 -3.50 10.81 -18.47
N TRP A 17 -3.11 10.61 -17.22
CA TRP A 17 -2.16 9.56 -16.81
C TRP A 17 -2.87 8.63 -15.85
N LEU A 18 -3.64 7.70 -16.42
CA LEU A 18 -4.65 6.93 -15.69
C LEU A 18 -4.03 5.86 -14.79
N ALA A 19 -2.93 5.26 -15.21
CA ALA A 19 -2.13 4.30 -14.45
C ALA A 19 -0.68 4.30 -14.97
N PRO A 20 0.27 3.66 -14.25
CA PRO A 20 1.63 3.51 -14.76
C PRO A 20 1.67 2.78 -16.12
N GLY A 21 2.53 3.26 -17.03
CA GLY A 21 2.74 2.68 -18.36
C GLY A 21 2.12 3.49 -19.51
N GLU A 22 2.66 3.30 -20.72
CA GLU A 22 2.25 4.05 -21.92
C GLU A 22 0.80 3.77 -22.33
N LEU A 23 0.36 2.51 -22.23
CA LEU A 23 -1.01 2.13 -22.53
C LEU A 23 -2.02 2.98 -21.75
N TRP A 24 -1.70 3.39 -20.53
CA TRP A 24 -2.58 4.15 -19.64
C TRP A 24 -2.34 5.66 -19.67
N THR A 25 -1.49 6.14 -20.57
CA THR A 25 -1.35 7.55 -20.89
C THR A 25 -2.26 7.90 -22.08
N VAL A 26 -3.14 8.88 -21.90
CA VAL A 26 -4.08 9.35 -22.91
C VAL A 26 -3.63 10.73 -23.37
N VAL A 27 -3.31 10.85 -24.65
CA VAL A 27 -3.00 12.13 -25.30
C VAL A 27 -4.05 12.36 -26.38
N PRO A 28 -5.02 13.27 -26.16
CA PRO A 28 -6.06 13.54 -27.14
C PRO A 28 -5.47 14.08 -28.45
N LYS A 29 -5.86 13.48 -29.58
CA LYS A 29 -5.54 14.02 -30.90
C LYS A 29 -6.49 15.16 -31.21
N ARG A 30 -5.97 16.38 -31.40
CA ARG A 30 -6.79 17.56 -31.72
C ARG A 30 -6.16 18.33 -32.88
N ARG A 31 -6.99 18.77 -33.83
CA ARG A 31 -6.58 19.69 -34.90
C ARG A 31 -6.33 21.11 -34.38
N HIS A 32 -7.10 21.52 -33.37
CA HIS A 32 -7.00 22.81 -32.72
C HIS A 32 -6.91 22.62 -31.22
N VAL A 33 -6.00 23.36 -30.59
CA VAL A 33 -5.80 23.34 -29.15
C VAL A 33 -6.17 24.72 -28.61
N ALA A 34 -7.13 24.75 -27.69
CA ALA A 34 -7.45 25.93 -26.92
C ALA A 34 -7.04 25.68 -25.47
N ILE A 35 -6.23 26.58 -24.90
CA ILE A 35 -5.82 26.52 -23.50
C ILE A 35 -6.51 27.68 -22.79
N PRO A 36 -7.30 27.42 -21.73
CA PRO A 36 -7.94 28.49 -20.98
C PRO A 36 -6.87 29.37 -20.33
N LEU A 37 -6.92 30.67 -20.60
CA LEU A 37 -6.08 31.66 -19.95
C LEU A 37 -6.66 31.99 -18.57
N GLY A 38 -5.78 32.07 -17.57
CA GLY A 38 -6.20 32.40 -16.21
C GLY A 38 -5.11 32.15 -15.19
N THR A 39 -5.37 32.54 -13.95
CA THR A 39 -4.53 32.22 -12.80
C THR A 39 -5.16 31.07 -12.03
N TYR A 40 -4.43 29.95 -11.93
CA TYR A 40 -4.84 28.78 -11.16
C TYR A 40 -3.87 28.59 -10.01
N ARG A 41 -4.39 28.55 -8.79
CA ARG A 41 -3.58 28.34 -7.58
C ARG A 41 -4.20 27.25 -6.73
N GLU A 42 -3.41 26.23 -6.44
CA GLU A 42 -3.81 25.09 -5.64
C GLU A 42 -2.67 24.69 -4.71
N THR A 43 -3.00 23.98 -3.64
CA THR A 43 -2.05 23.44 -2.68
C THR A 43 -2.54 22.07 -2.26
N PRO A 44 -1.67 21.05 -2.19
CA PRO A 44 -2.09 19.70 -1.82
C PRO A 44 -2.63 19.67 -0.39
N ALA A 45 -3.62 18.82 -0.16
CA ALA A 45 -4.20 18.61 1.17
C ALA A 45 -3.28 17.85 2.15
N PHE A 46 -2.38 17.01 1.63
CA PHE A 46 -1.43 16.20 2.40
C PHE A 46 0.01 16.54 2.08
N ALA A 47 0.87 16.52 3.10
CA ALA A 47 2.31 16.75 2.94
C ALA A 47 3.00 15.57 2.25
N LYS A 48 2.62 14.33 2.57
CA LYS A 48 3.17 13.10 1.98
C LYS A 48 2.13 12.41 1.11
N ARG A 49 2.45 12.21 -0.17
CA ARG A 49 1.58 11.52 -1.13
C ARG A 49 2.43 10.50 -1.86
N VAL A 50 2.28 9.24 -1.48
CA VAL A 50 3.32 8.22 -1.70
C VAL A 50 2.78 7.03 -2.47
N ILE A 51 3.55 6.52 -3.41
CA ILE A 51 3.30 5.21 -4.02
C ILE A 51 4.41 4.24 -3.64
N HIS A 52 4.04 3.00 -3.33
CA HIS A 52 4.96 1.88 -3.18
C HIS A 52 4.72 0.89 -4.30
N ILE A 53 5.72 0.68 -5.15
CA ILE A 53 5.64 -0.31 -6.23
C ILE A 53 6.23 -1.63 -5.74
N THR A 54 5.42 -2.68 -5.80
CA THR A 54 5.76 -4.02 -5.34
C THR A 54 5.76 -5.05 -6.47
N GLY A 55 6.47 -6.16 -6.24
CA GLY A 55 6.56 -7.28 -7.16
C GLY A 55 7.59 -7.13 -8.27
N VAL A 56 7.81 -8.25 -8.98
CA VAL A 56 8.57 -8.33 -10.24
C VAL A 56 7.72 -9.16 -11.19
N HIS A 57 6.82 -8.51 -11.92
CA HIS A 57 5.94 -9.20 -12.86
C HIS A 57 6.30 -8.85 -14.30
N GLU A 58 6.25 -9.87 -15.15
CA GLU A 58 6.35 -9.72 -16.59
C GLU A 58 4.94 -9.68 -17.17
N HIS A 59 4.59 -8.59 -17.86
CA HIS A 59 3.34 -8.47 -18.60
C HIS A 59 3.64 -7.99 -20.01
N ASP A 60 3.07 -8.70 -20.99
CA ASP A 60 3.26 -8.42 -22.42
C ASP A 60 4.75 -8.42 -22.84
N GLY A 61 5.56 -9.28 -22.21
CA GLY A 61 7.02 -9.38 -22.44
C GLY A 61 7.86 -8.31 -21.73
N VAL A 62 7.25 -7.44 -20.91
CA VAL A 62 7.93 -6.38 -20.18
C VAL A 62 7.92 -6.67 -18.69
N LYS A 63 9.11 -6.75 -18.08
CA LYS A 63 9.24 -6.83 -16.62
C LYS A 63 8.98 -5.46 -16.00
N TYR A 64 8.07 -5.42 -15.04
CA TYR A 64 7.77 -4.28 -14.17
C TYR A 64 8.37 -4.57 -12.79
N PRO A 65 9.69 -4.45 -12.62
CA PRO A 65 10.28 -4.59 -11.31
C PRO A 65 9.84 -3.42 -10.40
N HIS A 66 10.04 -3.57 -9.10
CA HIS A 66 9.93 -2.50 -8.09
C HIS A 66 10.56 -1.16 -8.51
N TRP A 67 11.58 -1.20 -9.38
CA TRP A 67 12.29 -0.06 -9.98
C TRP A 67 11.79 0.34 -11.37
N HIS A 68 10.53 0.07 -11.73
CA HIS A 68 10.01 0.46 -13.04
C HIS A 68 9.87 1.98 -13.17
N PHE A 69 10.68 2.59 -14.05
CA PHE A 69 10.77 4.04 -14.26
C PHE A 69 9.43 4.71 -14.56
N GLY A 70 8.55 4.05 -15.32
CA GLY A 70 7.24 4.60 -15.66
C GLY A 70 6.32 4.85 -14.46
N SER A 71 6.60 4.23 -13.30
CA SER A 71 5.86 4.52 -12.06
C SER A 71 6.24 5.87 -11.46
N ALA A 72 7.50 6.29 -11.58
CA ALA A 72 7.97 7.60 -11.12
C ALA A 72 7.40 8.72 -12.00
N ASP A 73 7.37 8.52 -13.32
CA ASP A 73 6.71 9.46 -14.24
C ASP A 73 5.24 9.61 -13.91
N TRP A 74 4.52 8.49 -13.76
CA TRP A 74 3.11 8.49 -13.41
C TRP A 74 2.85 9.19 -12.07
N ALA A 75 3.66 8.91 -11.04
CA ALA A 75 3.54 9.52 -9.72
C ALA A 75 3.69 11.04 -9.79
N MET A 76 4.72 11.54 -10.47
CA MET A 76 4.95 12.97 -10.67
C MET A 76 3.79 13.63 -11.43
N ARG A 77 3.35 13.01 -12.53
CA ARG A 77 2.26 13.51 -13.37
C ARG A 77 0.92 13.57 -12.63
N ASN A 78 0.72 12.65 -11.68
CA ASN A 78 -0.44 12.64 -10.77
C ASN A 78 -0.19 13.36 -9.44
N ARG A 79 0.85 14.20 -9.37
CA ARG A 79 1.15 15.10 -8.24
C ARG A 79 1.44 14.40 -6.91
N LEU A 80 1.83 13.12 -6.95
CA LEU A 80 2.52 12.49 -5.83
C LEU A 80 3.91 13.09 -5.68
N ASN A 81 4.43 13.12 -4.46
CA ASN A 81 5.74 13.73 -4.16
C ASN A 81 6.75 12.75 -3.56
N ARG A 82 6.33 11.51 -3.27
CA ARG A 82 7.23 10.49 -2.73
C ARG A 82 7.00 9.16 -3.44
N LYS A 83 8.06 8.36 -3.49
CA LYS A 83 7.98 6.93 -3.80
C LYS A 83 8.66 6.18 -2.67
N PHE A 84 8.02 5.10 -2.22
CA PHE A 84 8.61 4.19 -1.26
C PHE A 84 9.66 3.33 -1.96
N GLU A 85 10.82 3.19 -1.32
CA GLU A 85 11.91 2.34 -1.78
C GLU A 85 12.42 1.51 -0.62
N HIS A 86 12.65 0.22 -0.87
CA HIS A 86 13.31 -0.61 0.12
C HIS A 86 14.69 -0.04 0.46
N VAL A 87 15.10 -0.11 1.72
CA VAL A 87 16.44 0.31 2.12
C VAL A 87 17.49 -0.45 1.28
N GLY A 88 18.50 0.27 0.80
CA GLY A 88 19.55 -0.27 -0.08
C GLY A 88 19.21 -0.27 -1.57
N ARG A 89 17.95 -0.05 -1.96
CA ARG A 89 17.54 0.08 -3.37
C ARG A 89 17.61 1.53 -3.84
N THR A 90 18.80 2.00 -4.19
CA THR A 90 19.04 3.40 -4.60
C THR A 90 18.98 3.64 -6.11
N GLN A 91 18.65 2.63 -6.92
CA GLN A 91 18.72 2.69 -8.39
C GLN A 91 17.83 3.79 -9.00
N LEU A 92 16.70 4.11 -8.36
CA LEU A 92 15.78 5.15 -8.82
C LEU A 92 16.07 6.54 -8.24
N ARG A 93 17.11 6.72 -7.43
CA ARG A 93 17.38 7.98 -6.73
C ARG A 93 17.40 9.17 -7.69
N ASP A 94 18.23 9.10 -8.72
CA ASP A 94 18.44 10.24 -9.63
C ASP A 94 17.20 10.49 -10.50
N VAL A 95 16.56 9.41 -10.97
CA VAL A 95 15.29 9.48 -11.71
C VAL A 95 14.20 10.15 -10.88
N MET A 96 14.07 9.78 -9.60
CA MET A 96 13.10 10.37 -8.69
C MET A 96 13.40 11.85 -8.46
N ALA A 97 14.67 12.20 -8.24
CA ALA A 97 15.10 13.58 -8.03
C ALA A 97 14.76 14.47 -9.24
N GLU A 98 15.03 14.03 -10.46
CA GLU A 98 14.66 14.72 -11.71
C GLU A 98 13.15 14.97 -11.83
N ARG A 99 12.33 14.12 -11.19
CA ARG A 99 10.86 14.19 -11.20
C ARG A 99 10.28 14.91 -9.99
N GLY A 100 11.13 15.46 -9.13
CA GLY A 100 10.72 16.12 -7.88
C GLY A 100 10.11 15.16 -6.86
N LEU A 101 10.46 13.87 -6.93
CA LEU A 101 10.06 12.85 -5.96
C LEU A 101 11.18 12.63 -4.95
N THR A 102 10.84 12.59 -3.67
CA THR A 102 11.80 12.21 -2.61
C THR A 102 11.59 10.74 -2.21
N PRO A 103 12.65 9.95 -2.02
CA PRO A 103 12.52 8.58 -1.56
C PRO A 103 12.07 8.52 -0.10
N LEU A 104 11.07 7.68 0.16
CA LEU A 104 10.74 7.22 1.50
C LEU A 104 11.42 5.86 1.68
N ARG A 105 12.58 5.81 2.35
CA ARG A 105 13.36 4.57 2.51
C ARG A 105 12.77 3.76 3.66
N GLY A 106 12.49 2.49 3.43
CA GLY A 106 12.01 1.58 4.48
C GLY A 106 11.84 0.16 4.00
N GLY A 107 10.87 -0.55 4.57
CA GLY A 107 10.45 -1.89 4.20
C GLY A 107 11.37 -2.93 4.81
N HIS A 108 10.79 -3.97 5.43
CA HIS A 108 11.44 -5.09 6.14
C HIS A 108 12.98 -5.08 6.07
N ALA A 109 13.57 -4.20 6.89
CA ALA A 109 14.92 -3.67 6.64
C ALA A 109 16.00 -4.42 7.44
N MET A 110 15.60 -5.28 8.37
CA MET A 110 16.56 -5.89 9.30
C MET A 110 17.57 -6.78 8.59
N ALA A 111 17.20 -7.44 7.49
CA ALA A 111 18.16 -8.22 6.70
C ALA A 111 19.20 -7.35 5.98
N PHE A 112 18.86 -6.10 5.63
CA PHE A 112 19.81 -5.15 5.04
C PHE A 112 20.75 -4.59 6.10
N TRP A 113 20.21 -4.22 7.26
CA TRP A 113 20.99 -3.65 8.35
C TRP A 113 21.84 -4.71 9.07
N MET A 114 21.30 -5.90 9.29
CA MET A 114 21.92 -6.99 10.05
C MET A 114 21.81 -8.33 9.29
N PRO A 115 22.45 -8.44 8.10
CA PRO A 115 22.49 -9.71 7.36
C PRO A 115 23.12 -10.82 8.21
N ASN A 116 22.77 -12.10 7.95
CA ASN A 116 23.33 -13.21 8.74
C ASN A 116 24.85 -13.27 8.70
N GLU A 117 25.46 -13.02 7.55
CA GLU A 117 26.91 -12.91 7.43
C GLU A 117 27.29 -11.43 7.36
N PRO A 118 28.29 -10.97 8.16
CA PRO A 118 29.13 -11.75 9.08
C PRO A 118 28.57 -11.86 10.52
N PHE A 119 27.38 -11.33 10.79
CA PHE A 119 26.96 -11.00 12.15
C PHE A 119 26.44 -12.18 12.98
N PHE A 120 25.71 -13.13 12.41
CA PHE A 120 25.06 -14.20 13.17
C PHE A 120 26.05 -15.16 13.82
N ALA A 121 27.14 -15.51 13.11
CA ALA A 121 28.15 -16.42 13.65
C ALA A 121 28.98 -15.75 14.76
N ALA A 122 29.31 -14.46 14.59
CA ALA A 122 30.11 -13.70 15.55
C ALA A 122 29.30 -13.19 16.75
N HIS A 123 28.04 -12.81 16.51
CA HIS A 123 27.14 -12.16 17.46
C HIS A 123 25.72 -12.74 17.38
N PRO A 124 25.53 -14.03 17.71
CA PRO A 124 24.22 -14.66 17.65
C PRO A 124 23.20 -14.01 18.60
N GLU A 125 23.63 -13.30 19.64
CA GLU A 125 22.81 -12.54 20.60
C GLU A 125 22.01 -11.37 20.00
N TYR A 126 22.43 -10.86 18.84
CA TYR A 126 21.69 -9.82 18.11
C TYR A 126 20.39 -10.33 17.47
N TYR A 127 20.26 -11.65 17.37
CA TYR A 127 19.16 -12.30 16.69
C TYR A 127 18.18 -12.91 17.70
N ARG A 128 16.94 -13.18 17.26
CA ARG A 128 15.93 -13.73 18.17
C ARG A 128 16.40 -15.03 18.81
N PHE A 129 16.09 -15.18 20.08
CA PHE A 129 16.09 -16.44 20.80
C PHE A 129 14.68 -17.02 20.79
N ASP A 130 14.52 -18.27 20.37
CA ASP A 130 13.21 -18.93 20.33
C ASP A 130 12.87 -19.74 21.60
N GLY A 131 13.66 -19.59 22.66
CA GLY A 131 13.55 -20.40 23.87
C GLY A 131 14.54 -21.57 23.92
N GLU A 132 15.07 -22.00 22.77
CA GLU A 132 16.09 -23.05 22.69
C GLU A 132 17.41 -22.53 22.13
N ARG A 133 17.36 -21.75 21.05
CA ARG A 133 18.54 -21.31 20.31
C ARG A 133 18.33 -19.96 19.61
N ARG A 134 19.43 -19.31 19.26
CA ARG A 134 19.41 -18.13 18.40
C ARG A 134 19.06 -18.55 16.97
N LYS A 135 18.21 -17.76 16.29
CA LYS A 135 17.79 -18.05 14.91
C LYS A 135 18.39 -17.02 13.95
N PRO A 136 19.05 -17.45 12.88
CA PRO A 136 19.43 -16.52 11.83
C PRO A 136 18.18 -15.95 11.16
N LEU A 137 18.32 -14.81 10.50
CA LEU A 137 17.27 -14.27 9.65
C LEU A 137 16.98 -15.24 8.49
N ARG A 138 15.71 -15.49 8.22
CA ARG A 138 15.18 -16.19 7.04
C ARG A 138 14.17 -15.26 6.35
N GLY A 139 14.06 -15.37 5.03
CA GLY A 139 13.09 -14.60 4.25
C GLY A 139 11.68 -14.85 4.78
N GLY A 140 11.10 -13.84 5.43
CA GLY A 140 9.88 -13.94 6.23
C GLY A 140 10.05 -14.77 7.52
N GLY A 141 9.50 -14.27 8.63
CA GLY A 141 9.21 -15.07 9.82
C GLY A 141 10.26 -15.07 10.94
N THR A 142 11.35 -14.32 10.83
CA THR A 142 12.38 -14.19 11.88
C THR A 142 12.78 -12.74 12.13
N GLN A 143 12.81 -12.34 13.40
CA GLN A 143 13.17 -11.00 13.85
C GLN A 143 14.57 -10.97 14.48
N LEU A 144 15.08 -9.76 14.70
CA LEU A 144 16.22 -9.51 15.58
C LEU A 144 15.78 -9.53 17.05
N ASN A 145 16.76 -9.43 17.95
CA ASN A 145 16.53 -9.10 19.34
C ASN A 145 16.42 -7.58 19.51
N TYR A 146 15.19 -7.05 19.45
CA TYR A 146 14.93 -5.61 19.59
C TYR A 146 15.23 -5.05 21.00
N SER A 147 15.47 -5.90 21.99
CA SER A 147 15.89 -5.45 23.33
C SER A 147 17.40 -5.17 23.42
N SER A 148 18.21 -5.64 22.47
CA SER A 148 19.66 -5.40 22.49
C SER A 148 19.98 -3.92 22.23
N VAL A 149 20.74 -3.32 23.14
CA VAL A 149 21.23 -1.94 23.02
C VAL A 149 22.35 -1.88 21.98
N GLU A 150 23.23 -2.89 21.99
CA GLU A 150 24.34 -3.01 21.03
C GLU A 150 23.82 -3.11 19.59
N THR A 151 22.78 -3.93 19.36
CA THR A 151 22.16 -4.06 18.04
C THR A 151 21.58 -2.73 17.57
N SER A 152 20.89 -1.97 18.44
CA SER A 152 20.38 -0.65 18.07
C SER A 152 21.48 0.36 17.76
N ALA A 153 22.59 0.36 18.53
CA ALA A 153 23.71 1.24 18.27
C ALA A 153 24.43 0.91 16.95
N LEU A 154 24.61 -0.38 16.67
CA LEU A 154 25.21 -0.85 15.41
C LEU A 154 24.35 -0.49 14.20
N ILE A 155 23.03 -0.71 14.26
CA ILE A 155 22.12 -0.26 13.19
C ILE A 155 22.16 1.26 13.05
N ALA A 156 22.17 2.02 14.15
CA ALA A 156 22.27 3.48 14.08
C ALA A 156 23.54 3.94 13.34
N GLN A 157 24.69 3.32 13.62
CA GLN A 157 25.92 3.65 12.89
C GLN A 157 25.80 3.33 11.40
N ARG A 158 25.22 2.19 11.03
CA ARG A 158 25.00 1.83 9.63
C ARG A 158 24.02 2.77 8.93
N VAL A 159 23.01 3.29 9.65
CA VAL A 159 22.10 4.33 9.16
C VAL A 159 22.86 5.64 8.92
N LEU A 160 23.75 6.06 9.84
CA LEU A 160 24.60 7.24 9.63
C LEU A 160 25.46 7.09 8.37
N ASP A 161 26.13 5.95 8.20
CA ASP A 161 26.96 5.66 7.02
C ASP A 161 26.13 5.64 5.73
N PHE A 162 24.88 5.17 5.80
CA PHE A 162 23.96 5.20 4.66
C PHE A 162 23.58 6.63 4.29
N LEU A 163 23.23 7.47 5.28
CA LEU A 163 22.82 8.86 5.06
C LEU A 163 23.94 9.74 4.51
N GLU A 164 25.21 9.44 4.83
CA GLU A 164 26.35 10.10 4.19
C GLU A 164 26.39 9.85 2.67
N ARG A 165 25.88 8.70 2.20
CA ARG A 165 25.90 8.29 0.78
C ARG A 165 24.59 8.61 0.06
N ASP A 166 23.49 8.76 0.79
CA ASP A 166 22.15 9.07 0.28
C ASP A 166 21.53 10.26 1.03
N PRO A 167 22.07 11.48 0.87
CA PRO A 167 21.64 12.66 1.66
C PRO A 167 20.23 13.15 1.30
N VAL A 168 19.59 12.59 0.28
CA VAL A 168 18.24 12.98 -0.17
C VAL A 168 17.11 12.25 0.57
N ALA A 169 17.43 11.29 1.44
CA ALA A 169 16.42 10.53 2.18
C ALA A 169 15.88 11.32 3.39
N GLU A 170 14.58 11.67 3.37
CA GLU A 170 13.88 12.28 4.51
C GLU A 170 13.47 11.26 5.58
N THR A 171 13.38 9.99 5.20
CA THR A 171 13.09 8.89 6.12
C THR A 171 13.98 7.72 5.79
N VAL A 172 14.52 7.10 6.84
CA VAL A 172 15.25 5.83 6.78
C VAL A 172 14.60 4.83 7.70
N GLY A 173 14.09 3.74 7.13
CA GLY A 173 13.38 2.72 7.88
C GLY A 173 14.33 1.77 8.62
N VAL A 174 13.98 1.52 9.88
CA VAL A 174 14.44 0.35 10.65
C VAL A 174 13.26 -0.59 10.84
N ASP A 175 12.50 -0.77 9.77
CA ASP A 175 11.30 -1.59 9.76
C ASP A 175 11.64 -3.04 10.08
N LEU A 176 10.94 -3.56 11.07
CA LEU A 176 11.01 -4.98 11.44
C LEU A 176 10.63 -5.89 10.25
N ASN A 177 11.03 -7.16 10.27
CA ASN A 177 10.78 -8.11 9.17
C ASN A 177 9.32 -8.59 9.13
N ASP A 178 8.91 -9.24 8.05
CA ASP A 178 7.64 -9.96 8.04
C ASP A 178 7.56 -11.08 9.09
N GLY A 179 6.34 -11.34 9.55
CA GLY A 179 6.02 -12.45 10.45
C GLY A 179 6.13 -12.14 11.95
N TYR A 180 6.11 -13.20 12.77
CA TYR A 180 5.71 -13.11 14.18
C TYR A 180 6.79 -13.55 15.20
N GLY A 181 7.95 -14.00 14.72
CA GLY A 181 8.94 -14.62 15.59
C GLY A 181 9.83 -13.62 16.31
N PHE A 182 9.38 -13.11 17.47
CA PHE A 182 10.11 -12.23 18.38
C PHE A 182 10.99 -13.00 19.37
N SER A 183 11.95 -12.31 20.00
CA SER A 183 12.86 -12.92 20.96
C SER A 183 12.18 -13.26 22.29
N LEU A 184 12.46 -14.44 22.84
CA LEU A 184 11.95 -14.94 24.13
C LEU A 184 12.94 -14.76 25.28
N ASP A 185 13.99 -13.95 25.07
CA ASP A 185 14.90 -13.53 26.13
C ASP A 185 14.13 -12.92 27.32
N ARG A 186 14.70 -13.05 28.52
CA ARG A 186 14.08 -12.48 29.73
C ARG A 186 13.83 -10.97 29.58
N GLN A 187 14.80 -10.25 29.03
CA GLN A 187 14.68 -8.81 28.78
C GLN A 187 13.55 -8.51 27.79
N SER A 188 13.50 -9.21 26.65
CA SER A 188 12.44 -9.01 25.66
C SER A 188 11.06 -9.26 26.24
N ARG A 189 10.87 -10.32 27.03
CA ARG A 189 9.59 -10.61 27.67
C ARG A 189 9.15 -9.55 28.70
N GLN A 190 10.08 -8.80 29.29
CA GLN A 190 9.74 -7.68 30.19
C GLN A 190 9.21 -6.46 29.42
N GLU A 191 9.55 -6.34 28.14
CA GLU A 191 9.08 -5.31 27.22
C GLU A 191 7.77 -5.72 26.52
N TRP A 192 7.17 -6.86 26.90
CA TRP A 192 5.88 -7.27 26.36
C TRP A 192 4.76 -6.81 27.28
N PHE A 193 3.62 -6.51 26.68
CA PHE A 193 2.35 -6.36 27.38
C PHE A 193 1.28 -7.18 26.66
N TYR A 194 0.06 -7.18 27.19
CA TYR A 194 -1.00 -8.01 26.64
C TYR A 194 -2.22 -7.17 26.30
N ASP A 195 -2.83 -7.45 25.15
CA ASP A 195 -4.11 -6.85 24.80
C ASP A 195 -5.25 -7.44 25.66
N GLU A 196 -6.46 -6.91 25.50
CA GLU A 196 -7.67 -7.36 26.21
C GLU A 196 -8.00 -8.85 25.97
N ARG A 197 -7.42 -9.47 24.93
CA ARG A 197 -7.60 -10.89 24.57
C ARG A 197 -6.44 -11.75 25.04
N GLY A 198 -5.52 -11.20 25.83
CA GLY A 198 -4.33 -11.90 26.33
C GLY A 198 -3.28 -12.15 25.26
N MET A 199 -3.32 -11.48 24.11
CA MET A 199 -2.29 -11.62 23.08
C MET A 199 -1.07 -10.76 23.43
N PRO A 200 0.15 -11.30 23.26
CA PRO A 200 1.37 -10.53 23.52
C PRO A 200 1.51 -9.40 22.50
N ILE A 201 1.87 -8.23 23.01
CA ILE A 201 2.18 -7.01 22.29
C ILE A 201 3.63 -6.65 22.59
N VAL A 202 4.43 -6.47 21.54
CA VAL A 202 5.88 -6.28 21.56
C VAL A 202 6.27 -4.84 21.19
N SER A 203 5.30 -3.91 21.18
CA SER A 203 5.50 -2.52 20.79
C SER A 203 6.59 -1.83 21.59
N ASP A 204 6.66 -2.04 22.91
CA ASP A 204 7.69 -1.40 23.71
C ASP A 204 9.10 -1.84 23.29
N SER A 205 9.27 -3.10 22.91
CA SER A 205 10.54 -3.63 22.41
C SER A 205 10.91 -3.00 21.06
N VAL A 206 9.99 -3.03 20.10
CA VAL A 206 10.20 -2.54 18.73
C VAL A 206 10.41 -1.02 18.69
N PHE A 207 9.55 -0.26 19.36
CA PHE A 207 9.65 1.20 19.37
C PHE A 207 10.71 1.70 20.33
N GLY A 208 11.09 0.91 21.35
CA GLY A 208 12.22 1.22 22.24
C GLY A 208 13.53 1.11 21.48
N PHE A 209 13.68 0.05 20.67
CA PHE A 209 14.76 -0.08 19.70
C PHE A 209 14.81 1.11 18.74
N THR A 210 13.65 1.46 18.17
CA THR A 210 13.54 2.55 17.20
C THR A 210 13.91 3.91 17.82
N ASN A 211 13.48 4.18 19.06
CA ASN A 211 13.86 5.38 19.81
C ASN A 211 15.39 5.46 20.00
N ARG A 212 16.05 4.36 20.40
CA ARG A 212 17.52 4.33 20.57
C ARG A 212 18.25 4.63 19.27
N VAL A 213 17.78 4.10 18.14
CA VAL A 213 18.35 4.43 16.82
C VAL A 213 18.14 5.92 16.50
N ALA A 214 16.93 6.44 16.70
CA ALA A 214 16.60 7.84 16.42
C ALA A 214 17.39 8.82 17.27
N GLU A 215 17.65 8.50 18.54
CA GLU A 215 18.46 9.32 19.44
C GLU A 215 19.90 9.48 18.92
N ILE A 216 20.50 8.40 18.42
CA ILE A 216 21.87 8.45 17.87
C ILE A 216 21.90 9.18 16.54
N VAL A 217 20.98 8.85 15.61
CA VAL A 217 21.00 9.40 14.25
C VAL A 217 20.69 10.91 14.24
N SER A 218 19.73 11.35 15.05
CA SER A 218 19.29 12.76 15.09
C SER A 218 20.37 13.74 15.55
N ARG A 219 21.40 13.27 16.27
CA ARG A 219 22.55 14.10 16.67
C ARG A 219 23.34 14.62 15.46
N ARG A 220 23.29 13.91 14.33
CA ARG A 220 23.98 14.28 13.08
C ARG A 220 23.03 14.62 11.95
N PHE A 221 21.87 13.98 11.88
CA PHE A 221 20.84 14.21 10.88
C PHE A 221 19.49 14.54 11.56
N PRO A 222 19.35 15.73 12.15
CA PRO A 222 18.18 16.10 12.95
C PRO A 222 16.88 16.22 12.14
N ASP A 223 16.96 16.36 10.82
CA ASP A 223 15.79 16.47 9.94
C ASP A 223 15.33 15.13 9.35
N VAL A 224 16.09 14.04 9.59
CA VAL A 224 15.75 12.70 9.08
C VAL A 224 14.87 11.97 10.09
N ALA A 225 13.77 11.43 9.60
CA ALA A 225 12.91 10.55 10.38
C ALA A 225 13.40 9.10 10.33
N ILE A 226 13.52 8.46 11.49
CA ILE A 226 13.69 7.00 11.58
C ILE A 226 12.32 6.35 11.47
N GLY A 227 12.10 5.65 10.37
CA GLY A 227 10.82 5.05 10.06
C GLY A 227 10.65 3.68 10.72
N GLN A 228 9.46 3.40 11.23
CA GLN A 228 9.05 2.08 11.72
C GLN A 228 7.61 1.78 11.31
N LEU A 229 7.32 0.50 11.06
CA LEU A 229 5.97 0.01 10.83
C LEU A 229 5.24 -0.21 12.16
N ALA A 230 4.02 0.31 12.29
CA ALA A 230 3.03 -0.25 13.20
C ALA A 230 2.26 -1.31 12.40
N TYR A 231 2.72 -2.56 12.52
CA TYR A 231 2.36 -3.65 11.61
C TYR A 231 2.03 -4.95 12.35
N THR A 232 1.20 -5.79 11.73
CA THR A 232 0.62 -7.01 12.31
C THR A 232 -0.04 -6.82 13.69
N ARG A 233 -0.51 -7.90 14.32
CA ARG A 233 -1.28 -7.82 15.58
C ARG A 233 -0.40 -7.57 16.81
N TYR A 234 0.89 -7.88 16.71
CA TYR A 234 1.81 -7.88 17.85
C TYR A 234 2.43 -6.51 18.14
N TYR A 235 2.42 -5.57 17.20
CA TYR A 235 3.05 -4.25 17.37
C TYR A 235 2.26 -3.16 16.64
N HIS A 236 0.94 -3.36 16.53
CA HIS A 236 -0.01 -2.36 16.05
C HIS A 236 -0.40 -1.33 17.11
N GLN A 237 -0.37 -1.73 18.39
CA GLN A 237 -0.68 -0.82 19.49
C GLN A 237 0.53 0.08 19.75
N PRO A 238 0.33 1.34 20.17
CA PRO A 238 1.45 2.21 20.50
C PRO A 238 2.25 1.69 21.70
N PRO A 239 3.55 2.05 21.81
CA PRO A 239 4.31 1.77 23.01
C PRO A 239 3.77 2.55 24.21
N ARG A 240 4.07 2.08 25.42
CA ARG A 240 3.63 2.70 26.69
C ARG A 240 4.52 3.87 27.13
N PHE A 241 5.45 4.29 26.30
CA PHE A 241 6.38 5.41 26.54
C PHE A 241 6.36 6.42 25.39
N PRO A 242 6.85 7.65 25.60
CA PRO A 242 6.95 8.67 24.55
C PRO A 242 7.87 8.26 23.39
N LEU A 243 7.49 8.58 22.16
CA LEU A 243 8.34 8.41 21.00
C LEU A 243 9.38 9.53 20.90
N HIS A 244 10.57 9.21 20.42
CA HIS A 244 11.55 10.22 20.07
C HIS A 244 11.01 11.09 18.92
N PRO A 245 11.22 12.43 18.91
CA PRO A 245 10.63 13.33 17.90
C PRO A 245 10.96 12.97 16.45
N ASN A 246 12.10 12.32 16.20
CA ASN A 246 12.51 11.84 14.88
C ASN A 246 11.95 10.47 14.51
N VAL A 247 11.10 9.83 15.30
CA VAL A 247 10.45 8.57 14.91
C VAL A 247 9.23 8.87 14.05
N GLY A 248 9.22 8.30 12.84
CA GLY A 248 8.09 8.33 11.91
C GLY A 248 7.40 6.97 11.85
N ILE A 249 6.08 6.96 11.93
CA ILE A 249 5.28 5.74 11.96
C ILE A 249 4.55 5.56 10.64
N ARG A 250 4.67 4.37 10.08
CA ARG A 250 3.82 3.89 8.99
C ARG A 250 2.82 2.90 9.56
N PHE A 251 1.57 3.31 9.64
CA PHE A 251 0.50 2.48 10.22
C PHE A 251 -0.18 1.67 9.13
N THR A 252 -0.06 0.35 9.19
CA THR A 252 -0.54 -0.54 8.13
C THR A 252 -2.00 -0.89 8.30
N LEU A 253 -2.81 -0.76 7.25
CA LEU A 253 -4.23 -1.15 7.30
C LEU A 253 -4.45 -2.62 6.94
N TYR A 254 -3.56 -3.50 7.42
CA TYR A 254 -3.55 -4.90 7.04
C TYR A 254 -4.77 -5.69 7.56
N ARG A 255 -5.45 -5.21 8.63
CA ARG A 255 -6.70 -5.79 9.16
C ARG A 255 -7.95 -5.04 8.74
N GLY A 256 -7.80 -4.00 7.92
CA GLY A 256 -8.91 -3.16 7.52
C GLY A 256 -9.79 -3.83 6.51
N SER A 257 -11.08 -3.51 6.57
CA SER A 257 -11.96 -3.73 5.43
C SER A 257 -11.33 -3.10 4.19
N GLN A 258 -11.42 -3.81 3.06
CA GLN A 258 -10.95 -3.35 1.76
C GLN A 258 -12.11 -2.91 0.86
N THR A 259 -13.33 -2.95 1.38
CA THR A 259 -14.57 -2.63 0.67
C THR A 259 -15.36 -1.53 1.38
N HIS A 260 -15.14 -1.33 2.68
CA HIS A 260 -15.81 -0.33 3.49
C HIS A 260 -14.81 0.66 4.09
N PRO A 261 -15.18 1.95 4.20
CA PRO A 261 -14.33 2.94 4.87
C PRO A 261 -14.02 2.53 6.31
N MET A 262 -12.73 2.55 6.68
CA MET A 262 -12.30 2.36 8.07
C MET A 262 -12.97 3.36 9.01
N CYS A 263 -13.28 4.57 8.52
CA CYS A 263 -13.99 5.58 9.31
C CYS A 263 -15.41 5.16 9.76
N GLU A 264 -16.06 4.23 9.06
CA GLU A 264 -17.38 3.70 9.44
C GLU A 264 -17.31 2.65 10.56
N ALA A 265 -16.16 1.99 10.74
CA ALA A 265 -15.93 0.98 11.77
C ALA A 265 -17.03 -0.11 11.84
N ARG A 266 -17.40 -0.69 10.68
CA ARG A 266 -18.52 -1.65 10.57
C ARG A 266 -18.28 -2.97 11.29
N ASN A 267 -17.02 -3.32 11.54
CA ASN A 267 -16.64 -4.53 12.26
C ASN A 267 -15.64 -4.20 13.39
N GLU A 268 -15.45 -5.14 14.30
CA GLU A 268 -14.57 -4.95 15.46
C GLU A 268 -13.10 -4.74 15.07
N SER A 269 -12.66 -5.25 13.91
CA SER A 269 -11.30 -5.06 13.42
C SER A 269 -11.04 -3.59 13.05
N ASP A 270 -11.95 -3.01 12.27
CA ASP A 270 -11.89 -1.59 11.88
C ASP A 270 -12.04 -0.69 13.12
N ALA A 271 -12.96 -1.02 14.03
CA ALA A 271 -13.13 -0.30 15.28
C ALA A 271 -11.86 -0.32 16.14
N GLN A 272 -11.20 -1.47 16.25
CA GLN A 272 -9.93 -1.62 16.98
C GLN A 272 -8.82 -0.79 16.33
N MET A 273 -8.62 -0.90 15.01
CA MET A 273 -7.59 -0.13 14.32
C MET A 273 -7.82 1.37 14.41
N ARG A 274 -9.08 1.82 14.34
CA ARG A 274 -9.43 3.22 14.52
C ARG A 274 -9.04 3.73 15.91
N ARG A 275 -9.30 2.94 16.97
CA ARG A 275 -8.84 3.27 18.34
C ARG A 275 -7.32 3.34 18.39
N GLU A 276 -6.62 2.34 17.86
CA GLU A 276 -5.16 2.30 17.85
C GLU A 276 -4.55 3.49 17.08
N LEU A 277 -5.10 3.87 15.92
CA LEU A 277 -4.69 5.08 15.19
C LEU A 277 -4.87 6.36 16.01
N GLN A 278 -5.98 6.47 16.74
CA GLN A 278 -6.22 7.61 17.63
C GLN A 278 -5.19 7.65 18.76
N GLU A 279 -4.80 6.50 19.33
CA GLU A 279 -3.74 6.43 20.34
C GLU A 279 -2.36 6.78 19.76
N TRP A 280 -2.02 6.29 18.57
CA TRP A 280 -0.79 6.69 17.86
C TRP A 280 -0.73 8.19 17.61
N ARG A 281 -1.87 8.80 17.24
CA ARG A 281 -1.95 10.23 16.98
C ARG A 281 -1.64 11.08 18.21
N LYS A 282 -1.85 10.56 19.42
CA LYS A 282 -1.46 11.23 20.68
C LYS A 282 0.05 11.23 20.90
N LEU A 283 0.78 10.27 20.32
CA LEU A 283 2.24 10.14 20.51
C LEU A 283 3.07 10.88 19.46
N THR A 284 2.56 11.06 18.24
CA THR A 284 3.32 11.70 17.16
C THR A 284 2.41 12.33 16.10
N ASP A 285 2.89 13.43 15.51
CA ASP A 285 2.35 14.00 14.27
C ASP A 285 2.94 13.31 13.03
N LYS A 286 4.02 12.53 13.17
CA LYS A 286 4.72 11.85 12.06
C LYS A 286 4.09 10.50 11.70
N LEU A 287 2.77 10.51 11.45
CA LEU A 287 1.96 9.34 11.18
C LEU A 287 1.51 9.30 9.73
N LEU A 288 1.99 8.30 8.99
CA LEU A 288 1.63 8.02 7.60
C LEU A 288 0.77 6.75 7.53
N ILE A 289 -0.37 6.81 6.86
CA ILE A 289 -1.19 5.61 6.62
C ILE A 289 -0.56 4.77 5.52
N TYR A 290 -0.50 3.46 5.72
CA TYR A 290 -0.01 2.48 4.75
C TYR A 290 -1.16 1.57 4.31
N GLU A 291 -1.62 1.84 3.09
CA GLU A 291 -2.69 1.14 2.38
C GLU A 291 -2.19 0.00 1.49
N TYR A 292 -3.09 -0.93 1.19
CA TYR A 292 -2.85 -2.09 0.31
C TYR A 292 -3.84 -2.13 -0.87
N LEU A 293 -4.02 -1.01 -1.58
CA LEU A 293 -5.03 -0.86 -2.65
C LEU A 293 -4.80 -1.76 -3.88
N THR A 294 -3.72 -2.55 -3.92
CA THR A 294 -3.46 -3.51 -5.00
C THR A 294 -4.29 -4.79 -4.92
N GLY A 295 -5.05 -4.98 -3.84
CA GLY A 295 -5.95 -6.13 -3.68
C GLY A 295 -5.23 -7.46 -3.44
N TYR A 296 -4.18 -7.49 -2.60
CA TYR A 296 -3.43 -8.73 -2.27
C TYR A 296 -4.29 -9.86 -1.74
N TRP A 297 -5.37 -9.50 -1.04
CA TRP A 297 -6.35 -10.46 -0.56
C TRP A 297 -7.29 -10.94 -1.68
N GLY A 298 -6.98 -10.63 -2.95
CA GLY A 298 -7.68 -11.07 -4.16
C GLY A 298 -8.98 -10.32 -4.50
N GLN A 299 -9.36 -9.33 -3.71
CA GLN A 299 -10.73 -8.81 -3.65
C GLN A 299 -11.16 -7.87 -4.78
N MET A 300 -10.31 -7.57 -5.75
CA MET A 300 -10.50 -6.32 -6.50
C MET A 300 -10.43 -6.56 -7.99
N MET A 301 -11.59 -6.49 -8.64
CA MET A 301 -11.76 -6.13 -10.04
C MET A 301 -12.53 -4.80 -10.08
N PHE A 302 -12.37 -3.99 -11.12
CA PHE A 302 -13.10 -2.72 -11.29
C PHE A 302 -13.08 -1.79 -10.06
N ALA A 303 -12.07 -1.82 -9.20
CA ALA A 303 -11.91 -0.81 -8.15
C ALA A 303 -13.17 -0.56 -7.29
N SER A 304 -13.84 -1.62 -6.82
CA SER A 304 -15.04 -1.50 -5.96
C SER A 304 -14.79 -0.73 -4.64
N GLY A 305 -13.53 -0.56 -4.23
CA GLY A 305 -13.12 0.21 -3.04
C GLY A 305 -13.02 1.73 -3.23
N VAL A 306 -13.48 2.31 -4.35
CA VAL A 306 -13.33 3.76 -4.62
C VAL A 306 -14.03 4.64 -3.58
N ARG A 307 -15.23 4.26 -3.13
CA ARG A 307 -15.95 4.98 -2.07
C ARG A 307 -15.19 4.91 -0.74
N MET A 308 -14.68 3.73 -0.39
CA MET A 308 -13.82 3.52 0.79
C MET A 308 -12.63 4.48 0.76
N ILE A 309 -11.86 4.48 -0.32
CA ILE A 309 -10.69 5.37 -0.48
C ILE A 309 -11.08 6.83 -0.28
N ALA A 310 -12.22 7.25 -0.83
CA ALA A 310 -12.64 8.65 -0.73
C ALA A 310 -13.02 9.06 0.69
N ASP A 311 -13.81 8.24 1.38
CA ASP A 311 -14.25 8.52 2.75
C ASP A 311 -13.07 8.44 3.73
N ASP A 312 -12.18 7.46 3.55
CA ASP A 312 -10.98 7.30 4.38
C ASP A 312 -9.97 8.45 4.18
N ILE A 313 -9.70 8.88 2.94
CA ILE A 313 -8.80 10.03 2.70
C ILE A 313 -9.37 11.31 3.33
N ARG A 314 -10.68 11.54 3.27
CA ARG A 314 -11.30 12.68 3.97
C ARG A 314 -11.14 12.56 5.48
N TRP A 315 -11.29 11.36 6.02
CA TRP A 315 -11.07 11.09 7.43
C TRP A 315 -9.60 11.29 7.83
N TYR A 316 -8.63 10.84 7.03
CA TYR A 316 -7.19 11.07 7.26
C TYR A 316 -6.88 12.55 7.36
N ARG A 317 -7.49 13.37 6.50
CA ARG A 317 -7.31 14.82 6.53
C ARG A 317 -7.87 15.44 7.81
N LYS A 318 -9.03 14.95 8.27
CA LYS A 318 -9.68 15.39 9.52
C LYS A 318 -8.85 15.00 10.76
N MET A 319 -8.23 13.83 10.74
CA MET A 319 -7.37 13.34 11.84
C MET A 319 -5.96 13.96 11.85
N GLY A 320 -5.60 14.70 10.79
CA GLY A 320 -4.32 15.39 10.70
C GLY A 320 -3.14 14.44 10.52
N PHE A 321 -3.33 13.36 9.76
CA PHE A 321 -2.23 12.49 9.33
C PHE A 321 -1.37 13.18 8.27
N GLU A 322 -0.06 12.87 8.20
CA GLU A 322 0.86 13.50 7.25
C GLU A 322 0.49 13.21 5.78
N GLY A 323 -0.19 12.09 5.57
CA GLY A 323 -0.47 11.55 4.26
C GLY A 323 -0.87 10.08 4.30
N ALA A 324 -0.86 9.50 3.11
CA ALA A 324 -0.95 8.06 2.93
C ALA A 324 0.10 7.58 1.93
N MET A 325 0.39 6.29 1.99
CA MET A 325 1.08 5.49 0.99
C MET A 325 0.21 4.31 0.62
N THR A 326 0.29 3.84 -0.62
CA THR A 326 -0.32 2.56 -1.00
C THR A 326 0.68 1.68 -1.74
N GLU A 327 0.61 0.38 -1.47
CA GLU A 327 1.16 -0.62 -2.36
C GLU A 327 0.38 -0.73 -3.66
N TYR A 328 1.12 -0.86 -4.76
CA TYR A 328 0.63 -1.14 -6.09
C TYR A 328 1.56 -2.12 -6.79
N GLU A 329 1.03 -3.28 -7.13
CA GLU A 329 1.71 -4.27 -7.94
C GLU A 329 1.32 -4.05 -9.42
N PRO A 330 2.27 -3.68 -10.30
CA PRO A 330 2.00 -3.43 -11.70
C PRO A 330 1.34 -4.64 -12.37
N GLY A 331 0.24 -4.40 -13.09
CA GLY A 331 -0.52 -5.43 -13.77
C GLY A 331 -1.75 -5.92 -13.02
N LYS A 332 -1.90 -5.58 -11.74
CA LYS A 332 -3.16 -5.80 -11.00
C LYS A 332 -4.25 -4.82 -11.45
N PRO A 333 -5.54 -5.23 -11.41
CA PRO A 333 -6.71 -4.43 -11.79
C PRO A 333 -7.09 -3.37 -10.72
N ALA A 334 -6.14 -2.56 -10.27
CA ALA A 334 -6.29 -1.54 -9.22
C ALA A 334 -6.19 -0.08 -9.74
N ARG A 335 -6.31 0.11 -11.06
CA ARG A 335 -5.94 1.35 -11.75
C ARG A 335 -6.84 2.53 -11.38
N GLU A 336 -8.14 2.33 -11.37
CA GLU A 336 -9.12 3.35 -11.01
C GLU A 336 -8.96 3.77 -9.54
N MET A 337 -8.68 2.82 -8.63
CA MET A 337 -8.38 3.12 -7.22
C MET A 337 -7.14 3.98 -7.09
N LEU A 338 -6.07 3.62 -7.81
CA LEU A 338 -4.81 4.33 -7.76
C LEU A 338 -4.95 5.77 -8.30
N TYR A 339 -5.75 5.95 -9.35
CA TYR A 339 -6.07 7.26 -9.92
C TYR A 339 -6.91 8.13 -8.96
N VAL A 340 -7.95 7.55 -8.35
CA VAL A 340 -8.76 8.21 -7.32
C VAL A 340 -7.89 8.59 -6.11
N TYR A 341 -7.08 7.66 -5.62
CA TYR A 341 -6.15 7.86 -4.51
C TYR A 341 -5.24 9.07 -4.75
N ALA A 342 -4.58 9.15 -5.91
CA ALA A 342 -3.66 10.25 -6.19
C ALA A 342 -4.36 11.61 -6.27
N ARG A 343 -5.55 11.66 -6.87
CA ARG A 343 -6.36 12.88 -6.95
C ARG A 343 -6.87 13.33 -5.58
N LEU A 344 -7.38 12.41 -4.77
CA LEU A 344 -7.94 12.75 -3.46
C LEU A 344 -6.87 13.11 -2.43
N LEU A 345 -5.65 12.59 -2.56
CA LEU A 345 -4.51 13.08 -1.78
C LEU A 345 -4.10 14.53 -2.14
N TRP A 346 -4.42 15.01 -3.34
CA TRP A 346 -4.29 16.43 -3.69
C TRP A 346 -5.48 17.22 -3.16
N ASN A 347 -6.71 16.77 -3.42
CA ASN A 347 -7.94 17.41 -2.99
C ASN A 347 -9.01 16.40 -2.53
N PRO A 348 -9.17 16.18 -1.21
CA PRO A 348 -10.13 15.25 -0.64
C PRO A 348 -11.61 15.61 -0.89
N GLN A 349 -11.89 16.85 -1.31
CA GLN A 349 -13.26 17.33 -1.55
C GLN A 349 -13.79 16.98 -2.94
N GLN A 350 -12.96 16.42 -3.82
CA GLN A 350 -13.47 15.97 -5.13
C GLN A 350 -14.49 14.84 -4.95
N ASP A 351 -15.48 14.81 -5.84
CA ASP A 351 -16.39 13.68 -5.95
C ASP A 351 -15.66 12.52 -6.63
N HIS A 352 -15.63 11.37 -5.95
CA HIS A 352 -15.01 10.17 -6.52
C HIS A 352 -15.78 9.65 -7.74
N ALA A 353 -17.09 9.87 -7.81
CA ALA A 353 -17.89 9.50 -8.98
C ALA A 353 -17.48 10.32 -10.21
N ASP A 354 -17.18 11.61 -10.05
CA ASP A 354 -16.67 12.47 -11.13
C ASP A 354 -15.30 12.00 -11.62
N ILE A 355 -14.42 11.61 -10.69
CA ILE A 355 -13.10 11.08 -11.02
C ILE A 355 -13.21 9.77 -11.83
N ILE A 356 -14.12 8.87 -11.44
CA ILE A 356 -14.36 7.62 -12.17
C ILE A 356 -14.94 7.89 -13.56
N ARG A 357 -15.86 8.85 -13.70
CA ARG A 357 -16.37 9.25 -15.02
C ARG A 357 -15.27 9.84 -15.91
N ASP A 358 -14.39 10.68 -15.36
CA ASP A 358 -13.22 11.20 -16.09
C ASP A 358 -12.26 10.08 -16.51
N PHE A 359 -11.99 9.12 -15.62
CA PHE A 359 -11.17 7.96 -15.93
C PHE A 359 -11.75 7.16 -17.09
N HIS A 360 -13.02 6.75 -16.99
CA HIS A 360 -13.68 5.92 -18.00
C HIS A 360 -13.82 6.65 -19.34
N GLY A 361 -14.18 7.94 -19.31
CA GLY A 361 -14.28 8.77 -20.51
C GLY A 361 -12.96 8.88 -21.26
N ALA A 362 -11.85 9.07 -20.54
CA ALA A 362 -10.53 9.14 -21.15
C ALA A 362 -9.98 7.77 -21.58
N ALA A 363 -10.27 6.71 -20.83
CA ALA A 363 -9.73 5.38 -21.07
C ALA A 363 -10.34 4.72 -22.31
N TYR A 364 -11.66 4.83 -22.47
CA TYR A 364 -12.43 3.92 -23.31
C TYR A 364 -13.20 4.60 -24.46
N GLY A 365 -13.06 5.92 -24.62
CA GLY A 365 -13.69 6.66 -25.72
C GLY A 365 -15.20 6.41 -25.80
N LYS A 366 -15.71 6.06 -26.99
CA LYS A 366 -17.13 5.73 -27.20
C LYS A 366 -17.61 4.49 -26.44
N GLY A 367 -16.71 3.61 -26.00
CA GLY A 367 -17.02 2.48 -25.13
C GLY A 367 -17.22 2.86 -23.65
N SER A 368 -16.95 4.11 -23.27
CA SER A 368 -16.96 4.57 -21.87
C SER A 368 -18.25 4.26 -21.12
N GLU A 369 -19.42 4.56 -21.69
CA GLU A 369 -20.70 4.33 -21.00
C GLU A 369 -20.93 2.86 -20.68
N LYS A 370 -20.56 1.96 -21.60
CA LYS A 370 -20.66 0.51 -21.41
C LYS A 370 -19.69 0.02 -20.34
N MET A 371 -18.46 0.53 -20.35
CA MET A 371 -17.47 0.22 -19.31
C MET A 371 -17.87 0.76 -17.94
N LEU A 372 -18.47 1.95 -17.87
CA LEU A 372 -18.98 2.52 -16.62
C LEU A 372 -20.17 1.72 -16.09
N THR A 373 -21.05 1.26 -16.98
CA THR A 373 -22.16 0.36 -16.63
C THR A 373 -21.64 -0.98 -16.11
N ALA A 374 -20.56 -1.52 -16.69
CA ALA A 374 -19.91 -2.74 -16.22
C ALA A 374 -19.27 -2.55 -14.83
N TYR A 375 -18.57 -1.44 -14.61
CA TYR A 375 -18.03 -1.05 -13.30
C TYR A 375 -19.13 -1.01 -12.24
N GLU A 376 -20.25 -0.34 -12.53
CA GLU A 376 -21.36 -0.20 -11.58
C GLU A 376 -22.06 -1.54 -11.33
N ALA A 377 -22.22 -2.37 -12.36
CA ALA A 377 -22.76 -3.71 -12.21
C ALA A 377 -21.88 -4.60 -11.32
N TYR A 378 -20.55 -4.52 -11.47
CA TYR A 378 -19.60 -5.20 -10.59
C TYR A 378 -19.72 -4.69 -9.15
N ARG A 379 -19.71 -3.37 -8.95
CA ARG A 379 -19.82 -2.74 -7.63
C ARG A 379 -21.07 -3.21 -6.88
N GLN A 380 -22.23 -3.17 -7.54
CA GLN A 380 -23.50 -3.63 -6.97
C GLN A 380 -23.49 -5.12 -6.65
N ALA A 381 -22.91 -5.97 -7.51
CA ALA A 381 -22.81 -7.39 -7.27
C ALA A 381 -21.88 -7.70 -6.07
N ASN A 382 -20.74 -7.01 -6.00
CA ASN A 382 -19.80 -7.14 -4.87
C ASN A 382 -20.45 -6.75 -3.54
N GLU A 383 -21.19 -5.62 -3.50
CA GLU A 383 -21.94 -5.19 -2.32
C GLU A 383 -23.01 -6.19 -1.90
N ARG A 384 -23.73 -6.79 -2.85
CA ARG A 384 -24.74 -7.82 -2.58
C ARG A 384 -24.13 -9.11 -2.04
N CYS A 385 -22.95 -9.51 -2.53
CA CYS A 385 -22.25 -10.69 -2.05
C CYS A 385 -21.75 -10.52 -0.61
N GLY A 386 -21.47 -9.27 -0.17
CA GLY A 386 -21.09 -8.95 1.20
C GLY A 386 -19.80 -9.62 1.70
N TYR A 387 -18.99 -10.16 0.79
CA TYR A 387 -17.85 -11.01 1.14
C TYR A 387 -16.59 -10.17 1.38
N GLU A 388 -16.10 -10.20 2.62
CA GLU A 388 -14.82 -9.63 3.03
C GLU A 388 -13.81 -10.78 3.26
N GLY A 389 -13.04 -11.15 2.23
CA GLY A 389 -12.07 -12.26 2.34
C GLY A 389 -11.28 -12.52 1.06
N SER A 390 -10.84 -13.75 0.80
CA SER A 390 -10.03 -14.05 -0.40
C SER A 390 -10.77 -13.80 -1.73
N GLY A 391 -10.07 -13.25 -2.72
CA GLY A 391 -10.59 -12.98 -4.07
C GLY A 391 -11.21 -14.15 -4.79
N ALA A 392 -10.69 -15.35 -4.56
CA ALA A 392 -11.23 -16.58 -5.14
C ALA A 392 -12.65 -16.84 -4.64
N TYR A 393 -12.92 -16.58 -3.35
CA TYR A 393 -14.25 -16.72 -2.78
C TYR A 393 -15.20 -15.62 -3.24
N LEU A 394 -14.71 -14.38 -3.40
CA LEU A 394 -15.52 -13.32 -4.01
C LEU A 394 -15.89 -13.67 -5.46
N ALA A 395 -14.93 -14.13 -6.25
CA ALA A 395 -15.18 -14.60 -7.61
C ALA A 395 -16.21 -15.74 -7.62
N ALA A 396 -16.10 -16.69 -6.69
CA ALA A 396 -17.06 -17.78 -6.54
C ALA A 396 -18.45 -17.26 -6.18
N ALA A 397 -18.59 -16.33 -5.23
CA ALA A 397 -19.87 -15.72 -4.87
C ALA A 397 -20.51 -14.99 -6.06
N LEU A 398 -19.70 -14.29 -6.87
CA LEU A 398 -20.17 -13.61 -8.07
C LEU A 398 -20.67 -14.56 -9.16
N THR A 399 -20.20 -15.82 -9.21
CA THR A 399 -20.77 -16.83 -10.13
C THR A 399 -22.21 -17.21 -9.77
N GLN A 400 -22.62 -17.00 -8.52
CA GLN A 400 -23.98 -17.29 -8.05
C GLN A 400 -24.96 -16.15 -8.33
N VAL A 401 -24.46 -14.98 -8.75
CA VAL A 401 -25.31 -13.85 -9.14
C VAL A 401 -25.84 -14.10 -10.56
N GLU A 402 -27.14 -14.40 -10.66
CA GLU A 402 -27.79 -14.75 -11.92
C GLU A 402 -27.52 -13.73 -13.03
N GLY A 403 -27.05 -14.21 -14.18
CA GLY A 403 -26.78 -13.40 -15.37
C GLY A 403 -25.59 -12.42 -15.24
N PHE A 404 -24.85 -12.44 -14.13
CA PHE A 404 -23.76 -11.49 -13.89
C PHE A 404 -22.64 -11.66 -14.92
N ARG A 405 -22.15 -12.88 -15.15
CA ARG A 405 -21.05 -13.15 -16.08
C ARG A 405 -21.41 -12.76 -17.51
N GLU A 406 -22.61 -13.11 -17.95
CA GLU A 406 -23.14 -12.82 -19.29
C GLU A 406 -23.32 -11.32 -19.48
N ARG A 407 -23.86 -10.63 -18.47
CA ARG A 407 -24.02 -9.17 -18.49
C ARG A 407 -22.67 -8.47 -18.59
N MET A 408 -21.68 -8.87 -17.80
CA MET A 408 -20.33 -8.29 -17.82
C MET A 408 -19.65 -8.54 -19.16
N ALA A 409 -19.70 -9.77 -19.67
CA ALA A 409 -19.11 -10.12 -20.97
C ALA A 409 -19.74 -9.31 -22.12
N ARG A 410 -21.08 -9.22 -22.16
CA ARG A 410 -21.81 -8.43 -23.16
C ARG A 410 -21.43 -6.95 -23.11
N LEU A 411 -21.43 -6.34 -21.93
CA LEU A 411 -21.10 -4.92 -21.78
C LEU A 411 -19.67 -4.60 -22.26
N MET A 412 -18.69 -5.43 -21.90
CA MET A 412 -17.31 -5.22 -22.33
C MET A 412 -17.12 -5.50 -23.84
N GLN A 413 -17.87 -6.45 -24.41
CA GLN A 413 -17.86 -6.72 -25.84
C GLN A 413 -18.47 -5.56 -26.64
N GLU A 414 -19.61 -5.04 -26.19
CA GLU A 414 -20.21 -3.84 -26.77
C GLU A 414 -19.27 -2.63 -26.68
N ALA A 415 -18.61 -2.44 -25.53
CA ALA A 415 -17.63 -1.38 -25.36
C ALA A 415 -16.47 -1.47 -26.37
N GLU A 416 -15.92 -2.67 -26.56
CA GLU A 416 -14.83 -2.90 -27.50
C GLU A 416 -15.25 -2.67 -28.96
N GLY A 417 -16.48 -3.06 -29.32
CA GLY A 417 -17.06 -2.79 -30.64
C GLY A 417 -17.25 -1.29 -30.93
N LEU A 418 -17.45 -0.48 -29.89
CA LEU A 418 -17.59 0.97 -30.00
C LEU A 418 -16.25 1.72 -30.01
N ALA A 419 -15.18 1.12 -29.51
CA ALA A 419 -13.87 1.77 -29.44
C ALA A 419 -13.31 2.07 -30.83
N GLU A 420 -12.79 3.27 -31.02
CA GLU A 420 -12.33 3.76 -32.34
C GLU A 420 -10.82 3.64 -32.48
N GLU A 421 -10.09 3.88 -31.39
CA GLU A 421 -8.63 3.86 -31.37
C GLU A 421 -8.09 2.50 -30.89
N ALA A 422 -6.94 2.07 -31.43
CA ALA A 422 -6.31 0.82 -31.05
C ALA A 422 -5.98 0.76 -29.54
N ALA A 423 -5.60 1.89 -28.94
CA ALA A 423 -5.31 1.98 -27.51
C ALA A 423 -6.58 1.81 -26.64
N GLU A 424 -7.74 2.31 -27.08
CA GLU A 424 -9.01 2.11 -26.38
C GLU A 424 -9.38 0.62 -26.37
N LYS A 425 -9.31 -0.03 -27.55
CA LYS A 425 -9.54 -1.48 -27.67
C LYS A 425 -8.59 -2.29 -26.80
N ALA A 426 -7.30 -1.95 -26.81
CA ALA A 426 -6.29 -2.63 -26.00
C ALA A 426 -6.57 -2.52 -24.49
N ARG A 427 -7.02 -1.35 -24.00
CA ARG A 427 -7.41 -1.19 -22.59
C ARG A 427 -8.66 -2.01 -22.25
N ILE A 428 -9.68 -2.02 -23.11
CA ILE A 428 -10.90 -2.81 -22.90
C ILE A 428 -10.56 -4.30 -22.89
N GLN A 429 -9.76 -4.78 -23.86
CA GLN A 429 -9.30 -6.17 -23.91
C GLN A 429 -8.49 -6.54 -22.66
N ARG A 430 -7.66 -5.62 -22.14
CA ARG A 430 -6.94 -5.85 -20.87
C ARG A 430 -7.91 -6.08 -19.71
N VAL A 431 -8.94 -5.25 -19.57
CA VAL A 431 -9.96 -5.42 -18.53
C VAL A 431 -10.74 -6.72 -18.71
N ARG A 432 -11.09 -7.09 -19.95
CA ARG A 432 -11.74 -8.37 -20.27
C ARG A 432 -10.91 -9.57 -19.84
N ASN A 433 -9.61 -9.55 -20.12
CA ASN A 433 -8.68 -10.62 -19.76
C ASN A 433 -8.53 -10.75 -18.25
N GLU A 434 -8.41 -9.63 -17.54
CA GLU A 434 -8.35 -9.60 -16.08
C GLU A 434 -9.64 -10.13 -15.45
N PHE A 435 -10.81 -9.75 -15.99
CA PHE A 435 -12.09 -10.28 -15.52
C PHE A 435 -12.20 -11.78 -15.73
N ALA A 436 -11.81 -12.29 -16.90
CA ALA A 436 -11.80 -13.73 -17.17
C ALA A 436 -10.86 -14.48 -16.22
N GLN A 437 -9.66 -13.95 -15.97
CA GLN A 437 -8.71 -14.53 -15.03
C GLN A 437 -9.26 -14.53 -13.59
N PHE A 438 -9.86 -13.43 -13.16
CA PHE A 438 -10.49 -13.31 -11.85
C PHE A 438 -11.62 -14.33 -11.68
N MET A 439 -12.54 -14.43 -12.64
CA MET A 439 -13.65 -15.37 -12.56
C MET A 439 -13.17 -16.83 -12.55
N LYS A 440 -12.07 -17.15 -13.27
CA LYS A 440 -11.46 -18.49 -13.25
C LYS A 440 -10.94 -18.90 -11.86
N GLN A 441 -10.52 -17.94 -11.03
CA GLN A 441 -10.07 -18.23 -9.66
C GLN A 441 -11.21 -18.73 -8.77
N GLY A 442 -12.46 -18.35 -9.07
CA GLY A 442 -13.63 -18.76 -8.30
C GLY A 442 -14.26 -20.08 -8.75
N GLU A 443 -13.96 -20.57 -9.96
CA GLU A 443 -14.55 -21.80 -10.52
C GLU A 443 -14.35 -23.04 -9.63
N PRO A 444 -13.18 -23.28 -9.01
CA PRO A 444 -12.99 -24.43 -8.12
C PRO A 444 -13.83 -24.38 -6.84
N LEU A 445 -14.36 -23.20 -6.49
CA LEU A 445 -15.13 -22.96 -5.26
C LEU A 445 -16.64 -22.76 -5.54
N ALA A 446 -17.05 -22.78 -6.81
CA ALA A 446 -18.44 -22.64 -7.21
C ALA A 446 -19.26 -23.85 -6.75
N GLY A 447 -20.19 -23.64 -5.81
CA GLY A 447 -21.02 -24.69 -5.21
C GLY A 447 -20.58 -25.16 -3.82
N CYS A 448 -19.45 -24.68 -3.29
CA CYS A 448 -19.18 -24.79 -1.86
C CYS A 448 -20.23 -23.97 -1.09
N LYS A 449 -20.82 -24.54 -0.03
CA LYS A 449 -21.56 -23.73 0.95
C LYS A 449 -20.57 -22.78 1.59
N LEU A 450 -20.59 -21.53 1.14
CA LEU A 450 -19.90 -20.43 1.81
C LEU A 450 -20.66 -20.20 3.12
N SER A 451 -20.24 -20.88 4.20
CA SER A 451 -20.78 -20.64 5.53
C SER A 451 -20.33 -19.26 5.98
N PHE A 452 -21.30 -18.38 6.20
CA PHE A 452 -21.09 -16.95 6.48
C PHE A 452 -20.71 -16.66 7.95
N ASP A 453 -20.69 -17.68 8.83
CA ASP A 453 -20.67 -17.49 10.29
C ASP A 453 -19.47 -18.13 11.04
N GLU A 454 -18.63 -18.93 10.39
CA GLU A 454 -17.49 -19.56 11.07
C GLU A 454 -16.22 -18.72 10.88
N LYS A 455 -16.02 -17.73 11.77
CA LYS A 455 -14.68 -17.19 12.01
C LYS A 455 -13.83 -18.34 12.59
N PRO A 456 -12.67 -18.68 12.00
CA PRO A 456 -11.82 -19.72 12.55
C PRO A 456 -11.46 -19.37 14.00
N SER A 457 -11.48 -20.38 14.87
CA SER A 457 -11.18 -20.18 16.28
C SER A 457 -9.73 -19.68 16.46
N PRO A 458 -9.41 -18.94 17.53
CA PRO A 458 -8.03 -18.55 17.83
C PRO A 458 -7.04 -19.73 17.82
N GLU A 459 -7.48 -20.93 18.20
CA GLU A 459 -6.68 -22.16 18.20
C GLU A 459 -6.43 -22.71 16.78
N GLN A 460 -7.36 -22.52 15.84
CA GLN A 460 -7.17 -22.85 14.42
C GLN A 460 -6.18 -21.87 13.75
N LEU A 461 -6.16 -20.61 14.18
CA LEU A 461 -5.17 -19.61 13.73
C LEU A 461 -3.78 -19.86 14.30
N LEU A 462 -3.68 -20.39 15.53
CA LEU A 462 -2.40 -20.74 16.17
C LEU A 462 -1.81 -22.05 15.63
N SER A 463 -2.64 -23.05 15.30
CA SER A 463 -2.19 -24.30 14.69
C SER A 463 -1.84 -24.17 13.19
N SER A 464 -2.43 -23.20 12.49
CA SER A 464 -2.07 -22.85 11.11
C SER A 464 -0.87 -21.89 11.00
N ALA A 465 -0.21 -21.54 12.11
CA ALA A 465 1.08 -20.83 12.10
C ALA A 465 2.23 -21.64 11.45
N ASN A 466 1.97 -22.88 11.02
CA ASN A 466 2.84 -23.67 10.14
C ASN A 466 2.52 -23.55 8.64
N VAL A 467 1.59 -22.68 8.23
CA VAL A 467 1.46 -22.32 6.81
C VAL A 467 2.66 -21.45 6.46
N ALA A 468 3.60 -22.06 5.75
CA ALA A 468 4.78 -21.41 5.22
C ALA A 468 4.39 -20.08 4.56
N PRO A 469 5.09 -18.97 4.86
CA PRO A 469 4.96 -17.78 4.02
C PRO A 469 5.26 -18.20 2.59
N ASN A 470 4.44 -17.76 1.65
CA ASN A 470 4.73 -17.90 0.23
C ASN A 470 6.18 -17.44 0.01
N PRO A 471 7.12 -18.29 -0.43
CA PRO A 471 8.55 -17.98 -0.46
C PRO A 471 8.93 -16.98 -1.57
N SER A 472 7.95 -16.22 -2.08
CA SER A 472 8.05 -15.36 -3.25
C SER A 472 7.52 -13.96 -2.95
N PHE A 473 7.88 -13.37 -1.81
CA PHE A 473 7.69 -11.95 -1.54
C PHE A 473 8.90 -11.37 -0.80
#